data_AF-A0A8T1VAV4-F1
#
_entry.id   AF-A0A8T1VAV4-F1
#
_cell.length_a   1.000
_cell.length_b   1.000
_cell.length_c   1.000
_cell.angle_alpha   90.00
_cell.angle_beta   90.00
_cell.angle_gamma   90.00
#
_symmetry.space_group_name_H-M   'P 1'
#
loop_
_entity.id
_entity.type
_entity.pdbx_description
1 polymer ?
#
loop_
_entity_poly.entity_id
_entity_poly.type
_entity_poly.pdbx_seq_one_letter_code
_entity_poly.pdbx_strand_id
1 'polypeptide(L)'
;MGRKRKKDDYPDEWDVVEERPEDPDSTTPCPLETVVERQDPEDRAKMKALDSLVKRLVPKANKQVCIAYGDWSRREGIKGHATGPVKGFVEALKKRAIVVPMDEYRTSITCSSCHKRLKQARLFTKTRRKEDEEDIRMKEQPPKKEVKEIAEMRKFKNPKLANKKVVLRGTRNFLHCANSRCKANFWNRDVNAARNMLELLRSGLKGKRGATRLRAFRRGQ
;
A
#
# COMPACT_ATOMS: atom_id res chain seq x y z
N MET A 1 15.29 33.07 -7.30
CA MET A 1 14.65 33.22 -5.97
C MET A 1 14.92 31.97 -5.14
N GLY A 2 16.05 31.95 -4.43
CA GLY A 2 16.49 30.80 -3.63
C GLY A 2 15.90 30.85 -2.22
N ARG A 3 15.19 29.79 -1.81
CA ARG A 3 14.67 29.65 -0.44
C ARG A 3 15.83 29.38 0.52
N LYS A 4 15.97 30.27 1.51
CA LYS A 4 16.90 30.19 2.64
C LYS A 4 16.71 28.86 3.40
N ARG A 5 17.81 28.15 3.64
CA ARG A 5 17.91 27.13 4.69
C ARG A 5 17.89 27.86 6.04
N LYS A 6 16.94 27.51 6.91
CA LYS A 6 16.96 27.93 8.32
C LYS A 6 17.98 27.04 9.02
N LYS A 7 18.96 27.66 9.67
CA LYS A 7 20.05 27.03 10.43
C LYS A 7 19.51 26.76 11.84
N ASP A 8 19.83 25.60 12.38
CA ASP A 8 19.40 25.15 13.70
C ASP A 8 20.09 25.98 14.79
N ASP A 9 19.31 26.56 15.69
CA ASP A 9 19.78 27.26 16.90
C ASP A 9 20.10 26.20 17.96
N TYR A 10 21.38 25.90 18.15
CA TYR A 10 21.89 25.18 19.31
C TYR A 10 22.77 26.17 20.08
N PRO A 11 22.51 26.45 21.37
CA PRO A 11 23.30 27.41 22.11
C PRO A 11 24.72 26.85 22.37
N ASP A 12 25.70 27.60 21.84
CA ASP A 12 27.11 27.58 22.22
C ASP A 12 27.25 28.39 23.52
N GLU A 13 27.40 27.73 24.67
CA GLU A 13 28.16 28.23 25.84
C GLU A 13 28.04 27.22 26.98
N TRP A 14 29.17 26.59 27.31
CA TRP A 14 29.33 25.81 28.54
C TRP A 14 29.88 26.76 29.60
N ASP A 15 29.02 27.25 30.48
CA ASP A 15 29.47 27.96 31.68
C ASP A 15 30.10 26.95 32.64
N VAL A 16 31.42 27.06 32.76
CA VAL A 16 32.24 26.44 33.79
C VAL A 16 31.84 27.07 35.13
N VAL A 17 31.14 26.32 35.97
CA VAL A 17 30.87 26.73 37.35
C VAL A 17 31.93 26.08 38.24
N GLU A 18 32.74 26.93 38.89
CA GLU A 18 33.80 26.55 39.81
C GLU A 18 33.30 25.67 40.96
N GLU A 19 34.04 24.60 41.25
CA GLU A 19 33.83 23.74 42.42
C GLU A 19 34.19 24.52 43.71
N ARG A 20 33.25 24.62 44.66
CA ARG A 20 33.52 25.02 46.05
C ARG A 20 33.39 23.79 46.97
N PRO A 21 34.33 23.53 47.91
CA PRO A 21 34.32 22.32 48.73
C PRO A 21 33.46 22.44 50.00
N GLU A 22 32.92 21.26 50.37
CA GLU A 22 32.49 20.73 51.68
C GLU A 22 31.19 21.21 52.36
N ASP A 23 30.29 20.23 52.62
CA ASP A 23 29.79 19.87 53.96
C ASP A 23 29.19 18.43 53.93
N PRO A 24 29.64 17.47 54.78
CA PRO A 24 29.25 16.07 54.68
C PRO A 24 28.35 15.60 55.83
N ASP A 25 27.16 16.17 56.03
CA ASP A 25 26.06 15.44 56.72
C ASP A 25 24.71 16.19 56.61
N SER A 26 23.85 15.78 55.68
CA SER A 26 22.39 15.91 55.90
C SER A 26 21.64 14.96 54.98
N THR A 27 20.95 14.02 55.60
CA THR A 27 20.16 12.96 54.99
C THR A 27 18.86 13.49 54.39
N THR A 28 18.59 13.20 53.11
CA THR A 28 17.23 12.83 52.65
C THR A 28 17.30 12.09 51.31
N PRO A 29 16.75 10.86 51.16
CA PRO A 29 16.66 10.22 49.85
C PRO A 29 15.54 10.87 49.04
N CYS A 30 15.88 11.56 47.94
CA CYS A 30 14.89 11.94 46.93
C CYS A 30 14.30 10.65 46.30
N PRO A 31 12.98 10.52 46.14
CA PRO A 31 12.41 9.36 45.49
C PRO A 31 12.89 9.33 44.04
N LEU A 32 13.43 8.18 43.61
CA LEU A 32 13.54 7.86 42.19
C LEU A 32 12.12 7.93 41.61
N GLU A 33 11.75 9.05 40.99
CA GLU A 33 10.64 9.06 40.04
C GLU A 33 11.08 8.18 38.88
N THR A 34 10.68 6.92 38.96
CA THR A 34 10.49 6.11 37.77
C THR A 34 9.42 6.81 36.95
N VAL A 35 9.87 7.66 36.01
CA VAL A 35 9.02 8.18 34.95
C VAL A 35 8.65 6.99 34.07
N VAL A 36 7.65 6.22 34.52
CA VAL A 36 6.95 5.29 33.65
C VAL A 36 6.19 6.18 32.69
N GLU A 37 6.79 6.41 31.53
CA GLU A 37 6.16 7.06 30.39
C GLU A 37 4.84 6.33 30.13
N ARG A 38 3.73 6.91 30.60
CA ARG A 38 2.40 6.32 30.48
C ARG A 38 2.01 6.41 29.02
N GLN A 39 2.18 5.32 28.27
CA GLN A 39 1.66 5.24 26.90
C GLN A 39 0.16 5.53 26.90
N ASP A 40 -0.25 6.51 26.10
CA ASP A 40 -1.64 6.91 25.98
C ASP A 40 -2.54 5.69 25.62
N PRO A 41 -3.74 5.57 26.22
CA PRO A 41 -4.64 4.45 25.97
C PRO A 41 -4.97 4.25 24.49
N GLU A 42 -5.04 5.34 23.72
CA GLU A 42 -5.26 5.31 22.28
C GLU A 42 -4.12 4.62 21.53
N ASP A 43 -2.87 4.86 21.92
CA ASP A 43 -1.70 4.28 21.27
C ASP A 43 -1.58 2.80 21.57
N ARG A 44 -1.97 2.39 22.79
CA ARG A 44 -2.12 0.97 23.13
C ARG A 44 -3.17 0.28 22.28
N ALA A 45 -4.31 0.93 22.00
CA ALA A 45 -5.35 0.37 21.14
C ALA A 45 -4.91 0.26 19.67
N LYS A 46 -4.25 1.31 19.14
CA LYS A 46 -3.66 1.32 17.79
C LYS A 46 -2.62 0.20 17.64
N MET A 47 -1.73 0.03 18.62
CA MET A 47 -0.73 -1.05 18.61
C MET A 47 -1.36 -2.44 18.67
N LYS A 48 -2.42 -2.64 19.48
CA LYS A 48 -3.17 -3.90 19.52
C LYS A 48 -3.79 -4.25 18.16
N ALA A 49 -4.38 -3.25 17.49
CA ALA A 49 -4.96 -3.44 16.15
C ALA A 49 -3.89 -3.83 15.12
N LEU A 50 -2.71 -3.19 15.16
CA LEU A 50 -1.59 -3.53 14.28
C LEU A 50 -1.05 -4.92 14.54
N ASP A 51 -0.84 -5.29 15.81
CA ASP A 51 -0.35 -6.62 16.17
C ASP A 51 -1.36 -7.72 15.77
N SER A 52 -2.67 -7.45 15.88
CA SER A 52 -3.71 -8.35 15.38
C SER A 52 -3.61 -8.58 13.86
N LEU A 53 -3.41 -7.51 13.08
CA LEU A 53 -3.20 -7.61 11.64
C LEU A 53 -1.92 -8.36 11.28
N VAL A 54 -0.83 -8.08 11.99
CA VAL A 54 0.47 -8.74 11.79
C VAL A 54 0.39 -10.23 12.13
N LYS A 55 -0.28 -10.62 13.22
CA LYS A 55 -0.56 -12.02 13.56
C LYS A 55 -1.40 -12.72 12.51
N ARG A 56 -2.33 -12.02 11.87
CA ARG A 56 -3.14 -12.58 10.77
C ARG A 56 -2.30 -12.87 9.52
N LEU A 57 -1.26 -12.07 9.25
CA LEU A 57 -0.34 -12.29 8.14
C LEU A 57 0.74 -13.33 8.46
N VAL A 58 1.29 -13.28 9.67
CA VAL A 58 2.34 -14.18 10.18
C VAL A 58 1.89 -14.74 11.52
N PRO A 59 1.11 -15.84 11.50
CA PRO A 59 0.60 -16.45 12.74
C PRO A 59 1.72 -16.94 13.66
N LYS A 60 2.77 -17.54 13.06
CA LYS A 60 3.96 -18.04 13.76
C LYS A 60 5.15 -17.19 13.38
N ALA A 61 5.79 -16.54 14.35
CA ALA A 61 7.01 -15.80 14.12
C ALA A 61 8.12 -16.75 13.65
N ASN A 62 8.71 -16.47 12.48
CA ASN A 62 9.79 -17.26 11.94
C ASN A 62 10.69 -16.38 11.08
N LYS A 63 11.98 -16.32 11.43
CA LYS A 63 12.99 -15.56 10.70
C LYS A 63 13.31 -16.13 9.31
N GLN A 64 12.83 -17.34 8.98
CA GLN A 64 12.91 -17.90 7.63
C GLN A 64 11.78 -17.39 6.71
N VAL A 65 10.74 -16.77 7.26
CA VAL A 65 9.64 -16.21 6.47
C VAL A 65 10.07 -14.84 5.96
N CYS A 66 10.04 -14.68 4.63
CA CYS A 66 10.30 -13.40 3.97
C CYS A 66 8.98 -12.77 3.48
N ILE A 67 8.79 -11.50 3.75
CA ILE A 67 7.65 -10.70 3.29
C ILE A 67 8.18 -9.59 2.40
N ALA A 68 7.72 -9.56 1.15
CA ALA A 68 7.92 -8.39 0.30
C ALA A 68 6.97 -7.28 0.73
N TYR A 69 7.53 -6.12 1.08
CA TYR A 69 6.77 -4.92 1.39
C TYR A 69 7.04 -3.86 0.33
N GLY A 70 5.99 -3.22 -0.14
CA GLY A 70 6.09 -2.24 -1.20
C GLY A 70 6.63 -0.90 -0.70
N ASP A 71 7.60 -0.34 -1.43
CA ASP A 71 8.32 0.89 -1.07
C ASP A 71 7.64 2.17 -1.60
N TRP A 72 6.31 2.18 -1.68
CA TRP A 72 5.54 3.23 -2.33
C TRP A 72 6.03 4.65 -2.00
N SER A 73 6.50 5.34 -3.05
CA SER A 73 7.27 6.58 -2.95
C SER A 73 6.48 7.83 -2.53
N ARG A 74 5.16 7.74 -2.31
CA ARG A 74 4.32 8.91 -1.99
C ARG A 74 4.06 9.01 -0.49
N ARG A 75 4.70 9.99 0.16
CA ARG A 75 4.64 10.19 1.62
C ARG A 75 3.37 10.90 2.11
N GLU A 76 2.64 11.58 1.22
CA GLU A 76 1.46 12.40 1.55
C GLU A 76 0.14 11.60 1.65
N GLY A 77 0.21 10.26 1.68
CA GLY A 77 -0.97 9.41 1.72
C GLY A 77 -1.77 9.41 0.41
N ILE A 78 -2.93 8.74 0.44
CA ILE A 78 -3.90 8.79 -0.67
C ILE A 78 -4.78 10.01 -0.43
N LYS A 79 -4.91 10.90 -1.43
CA LYS A 79 -5.80 12.07 -1.37
C LYS A 79 -7.21 11.64 -0.90
N GLY A 80 -7.71 12.28 0.15
CA GLY A 80 -9.04 12.04 0.71
C GLY A 80 -9.11 10.88 1.71
N HIS A 81 -7.98 10.28 2.10
CA HIS A 81 -7.92 9.23 3.10
C HIS A 81 -6.91 9.55 4.19
N ALA A 82 -7.18 9.10 5.41
CA ALA A 82 -6.22 9.20 6.51
C ALA A 82 -4.94 8.44 6.17
N THR A 83 -3.80 9.00 6.57
CA THR A 83 -2.50 8.34 6.42
C THR A 83 -2.49 7.08 7.28
N GLY A 84 -2.31 5.93 6.64
CA GLY A 84 -2.21 4.65 7.36
C GLY A 84 -0.93 4.58 8.22
N PRO A 85 -0.93 3.75 9.27
CA PRO A 85 0.21 3.57 10.19
C PRO A 85 1.32 2.71 9.56
N VAL A 86 1.84 3.12 8.39
CA VAL A 86 2.80 2.35 7.57
C VAL A 86 4.05 2.01 8.36
N LYS A 87 4.66 3.01 9.03
CA LYS A 87 5.89 2.81 9.82
C LYS A 87 5.67 1.79 10.96
N GLY A 88 4.65 2.01 11.78
CA GLY A 88 4.34 1.12 12.91
C GLY A 88 4.00 -0.31 12.46
N PHE A 89 3.31 -0.45 11.34
CA PHE A 89 2.99 -1.76 10.77
C PHE A 89 4.25 -2.51 10.28
N VAL A 90 5.16 -1.83 9.59
CA VAL A 90 6.42 -2.42 9.12
C VAL A 90 7.31 -2.85 10.29
N GLU A 91 7.42 -2.02 11.34
CA GLU A 91 8.17 -2.37 12.54
C GLU A 91 7.56 -3.58 13.27
N ALA A 92 6.24 -3.66 13.36
CA ALA A 92 5.56 -4.82 13.93
C ALA A 92 5.79 -6.11 13.10
N LEU A 93 5.85 -6.02 11.77
CA LEU A 93 6.18 -7.15 10.90
C LEU A 93 7.64 -7.62 11.08
N LYS A 94 8.60 -6.68 11.17
CA LYS A 94 10.03 -7.00 11.36
C LYS A 94 10.30 -7.80 12.64
N LYS A 95 9.47 -7.64 13.67
CA LYS A 95 9.56 -8.44 14.91
C LYS A 95 9.25 -9.92 14.69
N ARG A 96 8.56 -10.31 13.61
CA ARG A 96 8.09 -11.69 13.35
C ARG A 96 8.68 -12.34 12.11
N ALA A 97 9.05 -11.56 11.10
CA ALA A 97 9.50 -12.05 9.80
C ALA A 97 10.55 -11.11 9.20
N ILE A 98 11.29 -11.59 8.19
CA ILE A 98 12.19 -10.74 7.40
C ILE A 98 11.34 -9.93 6.43
N VAL A 99 11.38 -8.61 6.56
CA VAL A 99 10.68 -7.69 5.66
C VAL A 99 11.65 -7.17 4.61
N VAL A 100 11.36 -7.44 3.34
CA VAL A 100 12.18 -7.02 2.19
C VAL A 100 11.46 -5.87 1.48
N PRO A 101 11.99 -4.64 1.49
CA PRO A 101 11.42 -3.55 0.71
C PRO A 101 11.59 -3.83 -0.79
N MET A 102 10.55 -3.61 -1.57
CA MET A 102 10.52 -3.95 -2.99
C MET A 102 9.85 -2.83 -3.80
N ASP A 103 10.47 -2.46 -4.92
CA ASP A 103 9.87 -1.53 -5.88
C ASP A 103 8.56 -2.11 -6.43
N GLU A 104 7.45 -1.40 -6.23
CA GLU A 104 6.11 -1.78 -6.70
C GLU A 104 5.84 -1.40 -8.16
N TYR A 105 6.83 -0.86 -8.87
CA TYR A 105 6.61 -0.33 -10.21
C TYR A 105 5.85 -1.30 -11.14
N ARG A 106 4.65 -0.86 -11.56
CA ARG A 106 3.70 -1.55 -12.45
C ARG A 106 3.18 -2.91 -11.97
N THR A 107 3.37 -3.29 -10.72
CA THR A 107 2.88 -4.59 -10.18
C THR A 107 1.36 -4.70 -10.27
N SER A 108 0.63 -3.61 -10.07
CA SER A 108 -0.83 -3.60 -10.13
C SER A 108 -1.42 -3.67 -11.54
N ILE A 109 -0.65 -3.33 -12.58
CA ILE A 109 -1.14 -3.18 -13.97
C ILE A 109 -0.48 -4.14 -14.96
N THR A 110 0.44 -4.99 -14.50
CA THR A 110 1.11 -6.01 -15.31
C THR A 110 0.50 -7.36 -14.97
N CYS A 111 0.12 -8.15 -15.97
CA CYS A 111 -0.50 -9.46 -15.74
C CYS A 111 0.49 -10.41 -15.07
N SER A 112 0.13 -10.98 -13.93
CA SER A 112 0.98 -11.99 -13.25
C SER A 112 1.15 -13.31 -14.00
N SER A 113 0.28 -13.61 -14.98
CA SER A 113 0.40 -14.83 -15.78
C SER A 113 1.21 -14.66 -17.07
N CYS A 114 1.13 -13.51 -17.73
CA CYS A 114 1.76 -13.33 -19.06
C CYS A 114 2.62 -12.07 -19.19
N HIS A 115 2.75 -11.31 -18.09
CA HIS A 115 3.54 -10.07 -17.99
C HIS A 115 3.22 -8.97 -19.01
N LYS A 116 2.10 -9.08 -19.73
CA LYS A 116 1.57 -7.99 -20.57
C LYS A 116 0.77 -7.00 -19.73
N ARG A 117 0.71 -5.75 -20.20
CA ARG A 117 -0.04 -4.68 -19.54
C ARG A 117 -1.54 -4.98 -19.57
N LEU A 118 -2.18 -4.90 -18.41
CA LEU A 118 -3.61 -5.05 -18.24
C LEU A 118 -4.35 -3.76 -18.63
N LYS A 119 -5.58 -3.91 -19.09
CA LYS A 119 -6.53 -2.82 -19.37
C LYS A 119 -7.55 -2.72 -18.25
N GLN A 120 -8.20 -1.57 -18.12
CA GLN A 120 -9.28 -1.41 -17.16
C GLN A 120 -10.45 -2.32 -17.54
N ALA A 121 -10.94 -3.15 -16.61
CA ALA A 121 -12.10 -3.96 -16.87
C ALA A 121 -13.35 -3.08 -16.84
N ARG A 122 -14.19 -3.22 -17.86
CA ARG A 122 -15.50 -2.58 -17.89
C ARG A 122 -16.53 -3.62 -17.49
N LEU A 123 -17.19 -3.38 -16.37
CA LEU A 123 -18.16 -4.31 -15.81
C LEU A 123 -19.56 -3.71 -15.89
N PHE A 124 -20.52 -4.61 -16.00
CA PHE A 124 -21.93 -4.32 -15.90
C PHE A 124 -22.27 -3.86 -14.48
N THR A 125 -22.58 -2.57 -14.32
CA THR A 125 -22.97 -1.97 -13.05
C THR A 125 -24.44 -1.54 -13.10
N LYS A 126 -25.18 -1.80 -12.02
CA LYS A 126 -26.56 -1.32 -11.90
C LYS A 126 -26.51 0.21 -11.84
N THR A 127 -27.28 0.88 -12.69
CA THR A 127 -27.54 2.31 -12.51
C THR A 127 -28.39 2.44 -11.25
N ARG A 128 -27.88 3.06 -10.18
CA ARG A 128 -28.75 3.48 -9.07
C ARG A 128 -29.80 4.42 -9.68
N ARG A 129 -31.09 4.18 -9.41
CA ARG A 129 -32.14 5.14 -9.78
C ARG A 129 -31.83 6.43 -9.02
N LYS A 130 -31.82 7.57 -9.73
CA LYS A 130 -31.58 8.89 -9.16
C LYS A 130 -32.70 9.24 -8.18
N GLU A 131 -32.36 9.36 -6.91
CA GLU A 131 -32.70 10.58 -6.16
C GLU A 131 -31.41 11.37 -5.85
N ASP A 132 -30.23 10.72 -5.84
CA ASP A 132 -28.98 11.42 -5.61
C ASP A 132 -28.14 11.63 -6.89
N GLU A 133 -27.93 12.90 -7.18
CA GLU A 133 -26.90 13.52 -8.02
C GLU A 133 -27.00 13.37 -9.56
N GLU A 134 -27.40 14.49 -10.14
CA GLU A 134 -27.13 14.92 -11.50
C GLU A 134 -25.64 15.16 -11.71
N ASP A 135 -24.92 14.15 -12.20
CA ASP A 135 -23.80 14.44 -13.09
C ASP A 135 -23.39 13.18 -13.84
N ILE A 136 -23.64 13.12 -15.16
CA ILE A 136 -22.74 12.65 -16.23
C ILE A 136 -23.46 12.99 -17.55
N ARG A 137 -22.89 13.89 -18.36
CA ARG A 137 -23.15 14.06 -19.81
C ARG A 137 -23.67 12.76 -20.44
N MET A 138 -24.95 12.73 -20.79
CA MET A 138 -25.51 11.69 -21.65
C MET A 138 -24.86 11.81 -23.03
N LYS A 139 -23.78 11.06 -23.28
CA LYS A 139 -23.40 10.74 -24.66
C LYS A 139 -24.44 9.75 -25.15
N GLU A 140 -25.44 10.24 -25.86
CA GLU A 140 -26.60 9.47 -26.35
C GLU A 140 -26.22 8.30 -27.24
N GLN A 141 -24.98 8.21 -27.72
CA GLN A 141 -24.49 7.00 -28.40
C GLN A 141 -23.08 6.62 -27.95
N PRO A 142 -22.87 5.38 -27.46
CA PRO A 142 -21.54 4.86 -27.22
C PRO A 142 -20.78 4.78 -28.55
N PRO A 143 -19.49 5.16 -28.61
CA PRO A 143 -18.67 5.07 -29.82
C PRO A 143 -18.65 3.63 -30.37
N LYS A 144 -18.46 3.47 -31.69
CA LYS A 144 -18.52 2.16 -32.39
C LYS A 144 -17.71 1.04 -31.70
N LYS A 145 -16.57 1.38 -31.08
CA LYS A 145 -15.73 0.43 -30.31
C LYS A 145 -16.42 -0.08 -29.03
N GLU A 146 -17.14 0.78 -28.34
CA GLU A 146 -17.90 0.44 -27.13
C GLU A 146 -19.14 -0.39 -27.46
N VAL A 147 -19.79 -0.15 -28.60
CA VAL A 147 -20.90 -1.01 -29.07
C VAL A 147 -20.43 -2.45 -29.31
N LYS A 148 -19.26 -2.63 -29.95
CA LYS A 148 -18.67 -3.96 -30.18
C LYS A 148 -18.31 -4.66 -28.86
N GLU A 149 -17.73 -3.92 -27.92
CA GLU A 149 -17.39 -4.43 -26.58
C GLU A 149 -18.64 -4.79 -25.77
N ILE A 150 -19.71 -3.98 -25.83
CA ILE A 150 -21.01 -4.29 -25.22
C ILE A 150 -21.60 -5.56 -25.84
N ALA A 151 -21.49 -5.76 -27.16
CA ALA A 151 -21.97 -6.96 -27.84
C ALA A 151 -21.19 -8.21 -27.42
N GLU A 152 -19.87 -8.14 -27.26
CA GLU A 152 -19.08 -9.24 -26.71
C GLU A 152 -19.43 -9.54 -25.25
N MET A 153 -19.60 -8.51 -24.43
CA MET A 153 -19.92 -8.67 -23.01
C MET A 153 -21.36 -9.14 -22.76
N ARG A 154 -22.29 -8.88 -23.68
CA ARG A 154 -23.67 -9.40 -23.63
C ARG A 154 -23.73 -10.93 -23.56
N LYS A 155 -22.73 -11.63 -24.13
CA LYS A 155 -22.63 -13.10 -24.07
C LYS A 155 -22.40 -13.62 -22.64
N PHE A 156 -21.88 -12.77 -21.75
CA PHE A 156 -21.61 -13.09 -20.35
C PHE A 156 -22.63 -12.44 -19.39
N LYS A 157 -23.76 -11.94 -19.92
CA LYS A 157 -24.74 -11.21 -19.11
C LYS A 157 -25.39 -12.17 -18.10
N ASN A 158 -25.20 -11.87 -16.81
CA ASN A 158 -25.86 -12.61 -15.73
C ASN A 158 -27.38 -12.50 -15.89
N PRO A 159 -28.13 -13.62 -16.00
CA PRO A 159 -29.59 -13.61 -16.17
C PRO A 159 -30.31 -12.78 -15.10
N LYS A 160 -29.78 -12.74 -13.87
CA LYS A 160 -30.32 -11.94 -12.74
C LYS A 160 -30.27 -10.42 -12.97
N LEU A 161 -29.59 -9.98 -14.02
CA LEU A 161 -29.42 -8.57 -14.43
C LEU A 161 -30.12 -8.25 -15.75
N ALA A 162 -30.90 -9.17 -16.33
CA ALA A 162 -31.58 -8.99 -17.61
C ALA A 162 -32.49 -7.75 -17.64
N ASN A 163 -33.29 -7.57 -16.57
CA ASN A 163 -34.34 -6.56 -16.46
C ASN A 163 -33.88 -5.22 -15.87
N LYS A 164 -32.58 -5.04 -15.62
CA LYS A 164 -32.03 -3.82 -14.97
C LYS A 164 -31.34 -2.95 -16.00
N LYS A 165 -31.46 -1.62 -15.89
CA LYS A 165 -30.66 -0.68 -16.70
C LYS A 165 -29.22 -0.76 -16.23
N VAL A 166 -28.41 -1.50 -16.97
CA VAL A 166 -27.01 -1.78 -16.64
C VAL A 166 -26.09 -0.95 -17.55
N VAL A 167 -25.17 -0.20 -16.95
CA VAL A 167 -24.15 0.56 -17.68
C VAL A 167 -22.80 -0.13 -17.54
N LEU A 168 -22.03 -0.16 -18.62
CA LEU A 168 -20.68 -0.70 -18.64
C LEU A 168 -19.72 0.37 -18.07
N ARG A 169 -19.39 0.26 -16.78
CA ARG A 169 -18.47 1.20 -16.12
C ARG A 169 -17.09 0.57 -15.94
N GLY A 170 -16.07 1.37 -16.20
CA GLY A 170 -14.69 1.01 -15.87
C GLY A 170 -14.56 0.89 -14.34
N THR A 171 -14.11 -0.27 -13.86
CA THR A 171 -13.84 -0.45 -12.44
C THR A 171 -12.34 -0.28 -12.18
N ARG A 172 -11.96 0.32 -11.05
CA ARG A 172 -10.54 0.47 -10.69
C ARG A 172 -9.97 -0.84 -10.15
N ASN A 173 -10.80 -1.65 -9.51
CA ASN A 173 -10.39 -2.85 -8.77
C ASN A 173 -10.25 -4.09 -9.67
N PHE A 174 -10.93 -4.11 -10.82
CA PHE A 174 -10.83 -5.22 -11.77
C PHE A 174 -10.13 -4.78 -13.05
N LEU A 175 -9.27 -5.65 -13.55
CA LEU A 175 -8.46 -5.44 -14.74
C LEU A 175 -8.66 -6.60 -15.71
N HIS A 176 -8.55 -6.31 -17.01
CA HIS A 176 -8.70 -7.27 -18.08
C HIS A 176 -7.36 -7.50 -18.79
N CYS A 177 -7.00 -8.76 -19.03
CA CYS A 177 -5.84 -9.10 -19.84
C CYS A 177 -6.25 -9.19 -21.31
N ALA A 178 -5.76 -8.27 -22.14
CA ALA A 178 -6.05 -8.27 -23.57
C ALA A 178 -5.28 -9.35 -24.36
N ASN A 179 -4.50 -10.19 -23.69
CA ASN A 179 -3.71 -11.23 -24.35
C ASN A 179 -4.57 -12.47 -24.58
N SER A 180 -4.95 -12.74 -25.82
CA SER A 180 -5.79 -13.91 -26.17
C SER A 180 -5.18 -15.26 -25.78
N ARG A 181 -3.84 -15.35 -25.70
CA ARG A 181 -3.12 -16.55 -25.25
C ARG A 181 -3.08 -16.70 -23.73
N CYS A 182 -3.46 -15.67 -22.98
CA CYS A 182 -3.46 -15.69 -21.53
C CYS A 182 -4.83 -16.19 -21.02
N LYS A 183 -4.83 -17.31 -20.30
CA LYS A 183 -6.05 -17.84 -19.68
C LYS A 183 -6.62 -16.91 -18.60
N ALA A 184 -5.80 -16.02 -18.06
CA ALA A 184 -6.23 -15.06 -17.06
C ALA A 184 -6.96 -13.89 -17.72
N ASN A 185 -8.27 -14.05 -17.95
CA ASN A 185 -9.15 -13.04 -18.57
C ASN A 185 -9.25 -11.78 -17.69
N PHE A 186 -9.56 -11.97 -16.41
CA PHE A 186 -9.78 -10.88 -15.45
C PHE A 186 -8.92 -11.05 -14.21
N TRP A 187 -8.54 -9.92 -13.62
CA TRP A 187 -7.76 -9.83 -12.40
C TRP A 187 -8.43 -8.90 -11.41
N ASN A 188 -8.50 -9.31 -10.15
CA ASN A 188 -8.53 -8.34 -9.06
C ASN A 188 -7.14 -7.67 -8.99
N ARG A 189 -7.12 -6.34 -8.95
CA ARG A 189 -5.90 -5.51 -9.00
C ARG A 189 -4.95 -5.85 -7.86
N ASP A 190 -5.46 -5.99 -6.64
CA ASP A 190 -4.65 -6.22 -5.44
C ASP A 190 -4.09 -7.64 -5.42
N VAL A 191 -4.91 -8.62 -5.80
CA VAL A 191 -4.46 -10.03 -5.94
C VAL A 191 -3.37 -10.14 -7.01
N ASN A 192 -3.53 -9.46 -8.13
CA ASN A 192 -2.52 -9.45 -9.19
C ASN A 192 -1.22 -8.77 -8.73
N ALA A 193 -1.32 -7.63 -8.05
CA ALA A 193 -0.17 -6.94 -7.47
C ALA A 193 0.59 -7.83 -6.49
N ALA A 194 -0.11 -8.49 -5.56
CA ALA A 194 0.49 -9.40 -4.58
C ALA A 194 1.23 -10.58 -5.24
N ARG A 195 0.65 -11.16 -6.30
CA ARG A 195 1.32 -12.24 -7.08
C ARG A 195 2.60 -11.77 -7.75
N ASN A 196 2.57 -10.58 -8.34
CA ASN A 196 3.76 -9.98 -8.96
C ASN A 196 4.84 -9.66 -7.91
N MET A 197 4.46 -9.15 -6.74
CA MET A 197 5.38 -8.88 -5.63
C MET A 197 6.08 -10.17 -5.16
N LEU A 198 5.32 -11.26 -5.05
CA LEU A 198 5.88 -12.57 -4.70
C LEU A 198 6.85 -13.09 -5.77
N GLU A 199 6.52 -12.93 -7.05
CA GLU A 199 7.40 -13.34 -8.16
C GLU A 199 8.71 -12.55 -8.18
N LEU A 200 8.64 -11.24 -7.94
CA LEU A 200 9.81 -10.37 -7.81
C LEU A 200 10.67 -10.77 -6.62
N LEU A 201 10.07 -11.07 -5.47
CA LEU A 201 10.79 -11.53 -4.27
C LEU A 201 11.53 -12.83 -4.54
N ARG A 202 10.85 -13.83 -5.13
CA ARG A 202 11.45 -15.11 -5.51
C ARG A 202 12.60 -14.94 -6.49
N SER A 203 12.46 -14.03 -7.44
CA SER A 203 13.51 -13.73 -8.42
C SER A 203 14.73 -13.08 -7.75
N GLY A 204 14.51 -12.17 -6.79
CA GLY A 204 15.58 -11.54 -6.01
C GLY A 204 16.34 -12.54 -5.14
N LEU A 205 15.65 -13.43 -4.44
CA LEU A 205 16.26 -14.42 -3.55
C LEU A 205 17.08 -15.50 -4.27
N LYS A 206 16.73 -15.83 -5.52
CA LYS A 206 17.45 -16.84 -6.31
C LYS A 206 18.76 -16.33 -6.94
N GLY A 207 18.97 -15.01 -6.99
CA GLY A 207 20.15 -14.43 -7.64
C GLY A 207 21.38 -14.40 -6.74
N LYS A 208 22.20 -15.44 -6.77
CA LYS A 208 23.64 -15.29 -6.49
C LYS A 208 24.25 -14.49 -7.65
N ARG A 209 24.65 -13.24 -7.39
CA ARG A 209 25.12 -12.20 -8.35
C ARG A 209 23.99 -11.43 -9.06
N GLY A 210 23.63 -10.27 -8.52
CA GLY A 210 22.94 -9.20 -9.24
C GLY A 210 21.64 -9.61 -9.95
N ALA A 211 20.64 -10.11 -9.21
CA ALA A 211 19.34 -10.46 -9.76
C ALA A 211 18.74 -9.29 -10.55
N THR A 212 18.81 -9.37 -11.88
CA THR A 212 18.23 -8.32 -12.72
C THR A 212 16.72 -8.43 -12.63
N ARG A 213 16.07 -7.41 -12.05
CA ARG A 213 14.61 -7.29 -11.94
C ARG A 213 13.92 -7.75 -13.22
N LEU A 214 12.82 -8.50 -13.10
CA LEU A 214 12.06 -8.99 -14.26
C LEU A 214 11.75 -7.85 -15.23
N ARG A 215 12.01 -8.07 -16.53
CA ARG A 215 11.96 -7.03 -17.58
C ARG A 215 10.65 -6.24 -17.58
N ALA A 216 9.52 -6.92 -17.36
CA ALA A 216 8.21 -6.30 -17.34
C ALA A 216 8.00 -5.26 -16.22
N PHE A 217 8.79 -5.35 -15.15
CA PHE A 217 8.71 -4.49 -13.97
C PHE A 217 9.89 -3.53 -13.86
N ARG A 218 10.83 -3.52 -14.82
CA ARG A 218 11.90 -2.53 -14.86
C ARG A 218 11.28 -1.14 -15.12
N ARG A 219 11.78 -0.13 -14.41
CA ARG A 219 11.60 1.26 -14.82
C ARG A 219 12.33 1.42 -16.16
N GLY A 220 11.70 2.09 -17.12
CA GLY A 220 12.36 2.34 -18.41
C GLY A 220 13.69 3.06 -18.18
N GLN A 221 14.73 2.61 -18.88
CA GLN A 221 15.91 3.44 -19.15
C GLN A 221 15.50 4.67 -19.96
#